data_AF-B3QVX9-F1
#
_entry.id   AF-B3QVX9-F1
#
_cell.length_a   1.000
_cell.length_b   1.000
_cell.length_c   1.000
_cell.angle_alpha   90.00
_cell.angle_beta   90.00
_cell.angle_gamma   90.00
#
_symmetry.space_group_name_H-M   'P 1'
#
loop_
_entity.id
_entity.type
_entity.pdbx_description
1 polymer ?
#
loop_
_entity_poly.entity_id
_entity_poly.type
_entity_poly.pdbx_seq_one_letter_code
_entity_poly.pdbx_strand_id
1 'polypeptide(L)'
;MNRRILLVFEKEPQHISAFREWLQLGQEDYDVEHISMEEAFLQRVNDFFPASCFVLLSLDSISPAHRQSFLQRVRASGSVAKLVLLVAPELEDEAIDMVGAFADDYVLTDSPKRLRLLLKQVQEKIPSCKMRCQSFNLLKMGLAPFLMAQMRR
;
A
#
# COMPACT_ATOMS: atom_id res chain seq x y z
N MET A 1 11.80 -15.39 -7.23
CA MET A 1 10.71 -14.58 -7.80
C MET A 1 10.42 -13.44 -6.82
N ASN A 2 10.45 -12.19 -7.28
CA ASN A 2 10.16 -11.04 -6.41
C ASN A 2 8.65 -10.86 -6.34
N ARG A 3 8.02 -11.32 -5.25
CA ARG A 3 6.59 -11.09 -5.02
C ARG A 3 6.38 -9.66 -4.54
N ARG A 4 5.40 -8.96 -5.11
CA ARG A 4 4.96 -7.62 -4.66
C ARG A 4 3.93 -7.80 -3.56
N ILE A 5 3.83 -6.88 -2.62
CA ILE A 5 2.81 -7.00 -1.56
C ILE A 5 1.62 -6.12 -1.91
N LEU A 6 0.44 -6.74 -1.89
CA LEU A 6 -0.85 -6.08 -1.94
C LEU A 6 -1.44 -6.12 -0.52
N LEU A 7 -1.45 -4.98 0.15
CA LEU A 7 -2.15 -4.84 1.43
C LEU A 7 -3.61 -4.51 1.15
N VAL A 8 -4.51 -5.28 1.76
CA VAL A 8 -5.94 -5.07 1.67
C VAL A 8 -6.51 -4.72 3.04
N PHE A 9 -7.18 -3.59 3.12
CA PHE A 9 -7.97 -3.20 4.29
C PHE A 9 -9.45 -3.48 4.06
N GLU A 10 -10.01 -4.39 4.85
CA GLU A 10 -11.45 -4.70 4.87
C GLU A 10 -11.85 -5.17 6.28
N LYS A 11 -12.84 -4.53 6.92
CA LYS A 11 -13.27 -4.93 8.27
C LYS A 11 -13.90 -6.32 8.26
N GLU A 12 -14.75 -6.56 7.26
CA GLU A 12 -15.36 -7.85 6.98
C GLU A 12 -14.86 -8.34 5.63
N PRO A 13 -14.38 -9.59 5.48
CA PRO A 13 -13.73 -10.06 4.26
C PRO A 13 -14.73 -10.43 3.13
N GLN A 14 -15.71 -9.57 2.88
CA GLN A 14 -16.81 -9.83 1.94
C GLN A 14 -16.30 -9.85 0.50
N HIS A 15 -15.46 -8.88 0.14
CA HIS A 15 -14.97 -8.72 -1.20
C HIS A 15 -13.62 -9.41 -1.40
N ILE A 16 -12.76 -9.41 -0.38
CA ILE A 16 -11.43 -10.00 -0.51
C ILE A 16 -11.45 -11.51 -0.73
N SER A 17 -12.46 -12.23 -0.24
CA SER A 17 -12.62 -13.66 -0.50
C SER A 17 -12.82 -13.90 -2.00
N ALA A 18 -13.71 -13.15 -2.64
CA ALA A 18 -13.88 -13.15 -4.09
C ALA A 18 -12.58 -12.72 -4.80
N PHE A 19 -11.92 -11.65 -4.36
CA PHE A 19 -10.68 -11.20 -5.01
C PHE A 19 -9.52 -12.18 -4.84
N ARG A 20 -9.41 -12.91 -3.73
CA ARG A 20 -8.37 -13.91 -3.53
C ARG A 20 -8.47 -15.04 -4.54
N GLU A 21 -9.68 -15.53 -4.82
CA GLU A 21 -9.89 -16.52 -5.86
C GLU A 21 -9.42 -15.97 -7.22
N TRP A 22 -9.76 -14.73 -7.54
CA TRP A 22 -9.34 -14.09 -8.79
C TRP A 22 -7.82 -13.86 -8.89
N LEU A 23 -7.18 -13.44 -7.80
CA LEU A 23 -5.73 -13.22 -7.73
C LEU A 23 -4.96 -14.54 -7.83
N GLN A 24 -5.48 -15.61 -7.22
CA GLN A 24 -4.92 -16.96 -7.32
C GLN A 24 -5.10 -17.56 -8.72
N LEU A 25 -6.27 -17.35 -9.35
CA LEU A 25 -6.54 -17.80 -10.72
C LEU A 25 -5.74 -17.02 -11.78
N GLY A 26 -5.30 -15.79 -11.46
CA GLY A 26 -4.61 -14.88 -12.37
C GLY A 26 -3.11 -15.12 -12.55
N GLN A 27 -2.48 -16.03 -11.79
CA GLN A 27 -1.01 -16.13 -11.68
C GLN A 27 -0.34 -14.79 -11.36
N GLU A 28 -0.98 -13.91 -10.58
CA GLU A 28 -0.38 -12.61 -10.30
C GLU A 28 0.69 -12.73 -9.19
N ASP A 29 1.84 -12.08 -9.38
CA ASP A 29 3.01 -12.12 -8.48
C ASP A 29 2.79 -11.37 -7.14
N TYR A 30 1.55 -11.24 -6.67
CA TYR A 30 1.21 -10.52 -5.45
C TYR A 30 1.10 -11.47 -4.24
N ASP A 31 1.79 -11.11 -3.17
CA ASP A 31 1.52 -11.60 -1.83
C ASP A 31 0.43 -10.72 -1.21
N VAL A 32 -0.73 -11.32 -0.94
CA VAL A 32 -1.94 -10.59 -0.55
C VAL A 32 -2.12 -10.70 0.96
N GLU A 33 -1.92 -9.59 1.67
CA GLU A 33 -2.13 -9.52 3.11
C GLU A 33 -3.44 -8.80 3.41
N HIS A 34 -4.30 -9.46 4.18
CA HIS A 34 -5.57 -8.90 4.61
C HIS A 34 -5.49 -8.44 6.06
N ILE A 35 -5.93 -7.22 6.34
CA ILE A 35 -5.97 -6.67 7.69
C ILE A 35 -7.31 -5.99 7.92
N SER A 36 -7.99 -6.39 8.98
CA SER A 36 -9.32 -5.88 9.34
C SER A 36 -9.32 -4.78 10.40
N MET A 37 -8.19 -4.57 11.07
CA MET A 37 -8.06 -3.54 12.10
C MET A 37 -7.29 -2.34 11.59
N GLU A 38 -7.85 -1.14 11.74
CA GLU A 38 -7.28 0.12 11.23
C GLU A 38 -5.86 0.37 11.75
N GLU A 39 -5.62 0.22 13.04
CA GLU A 39 -4.30 0.46 13.64
C GLU A 39 -3.26 -0.59 13.20
N ALA A 40 -3.67 -1.86 13.08
CA ALA A 40 -2.79 -2.90 12.55
C ALA A 40 -2.45 -2.66 11.07
N PHE A 41 -3.42 -2.16 10.31
CA PHE A 41 -3.24 -1.83 8.90
C PHE A 41 -2.25 -0.68 8.74
N LEU A 42 -2.41 0.40 9.50
CA LEU A 42 -1.49 1.54 9.48
C LEU A 42 -0.09 1.15 9.92
N GLN A 43 0.04 0.34 10.99
CA GLN A 43 1.33 -0.19 11.40
C GLN A 43 1.98 -0.97 10.26
N ARG A 44 1.21 -1.85 9.60
CA ARG A 44 1.74 -2.66 8.51
C ARG A 44 2.18 -1.83 7.31
N VAL A 45 1.43 -0.80 6.95
CA VAL A 45 1.82 0.15 5.89
C VAL A 45 3.15 0.83 6.24
N ASN A 46 3.35 1.22 7.50
CA ASN A 46 4.59 1.86 7.96
C ASN A 46 5.81 0.91 8.01
N ASP A 47 5.59 -0.40 8.08
CA ASP A 47 6.68 -1.39 8.07
C ASP A 47 7.33 -1.53 6.68
N PHE A 48 6.70 -0.99 5.63
CA PHE A 48 7.21 -1.05 4.26
C PHE A 48 8.18 0.08 3.92
N PHE A 49 9.10 -0.19 2.98
CA PHE A 49 9.94 0.85 2.41
C PHE A 49 9.10 1.91 1.68
N PRO A 50 9.57 3.17 1.61
CA PRO A 50 8.91 4.22 0.84
C PRO A 50 8.56 3.77 -0.59
N ALA A 51 7.34 4.08 -1.03
CA ALA A 51 6.80 3.77 -2.36
C ALA A 51 6.95 2.29 -2.80
N SER A 52 6.76 1.34 -1.88
CA SER A 52 6.89 -0.10 -2.19
C SER A 52 5.59 -0.90 -2.06
N CYS A 53 4.58 -0.36 -1.37
CA CYS A 53 3.36 -1.06 -1.04
C CYS A 53 2.21 -0.67 -1.97
N PHE A 54 1.48 -1.66 -2.50
CA PHE A 54 0.20 -1.43 -3.14
C PHE A 54 -0.92 -1.62 -2.13
N VAL A 55 -1.81 -0.63 -2.00
CA VAL A 55 -2.92 -0.68 -1.04
C VAL A 55 -4.24 -0.73 -1.78
N LEU A 56 -5.07 -1.70 -1.42
CA LEU A 56 -6.49 -1.75 -1.72
C LEU A 56 -7.28 -1.55 -0.43
N LEU A 57 -8.22 -0.61 -0.40
CA LEU A 57 -8.89 -0.21 0.84
C LEU A 57 -10.40 -0.10 0.62
N SER A 58 -11.17 -0.88 1.36
CA SER A 58 -12.64 -0.84 1.32
C SER A 58 -13.16 0.42 2.00
N LEU A 59 -13.90 1.24 1.25
CA LEU A 59 -14.45 2.49 1.75
C LEU A 59 -15.58 2.26 2.77
N ASP A 60 -16.35 1.19 2.58
CA ASP A 60 -17.41 0.74 3.50
C ASP A 60 -16.85 0.27 4.85
N SER A 61 -15.61 -0.19 4.87
CA SER A 61 -14.92 -0.60 6.09
C SER A 61 -14.53 0.58 6.99
N ILE A 62 -14.70 1.83 6.55
CA ILE A 62 -14.33 3.02 7.28
C ILE A 62 -15.57 3.86 7.54
N SER A 63 -15.73 4.32 8.79
CA SER A 63 -16.80 5.24 9.17
C SER A 63 -16.74 6.51 8.31
N PRO A 64 -17.87 7.00 7.75
CA PRO A 64 -17.88 8.18 6.89
C PRO A 64 -17.15 9.39 7.47
N ALA A 65 -17.31 9.64 8.77
CA ALA A 65 -16.66 10.75 9.48
C ALA A 65 -15.12 10.64 9.54
N HIS A 66 -14.56 9.45 9.31
CA HIS A 66 -13.12 9.18 9.43
C HIS A 66 -12.44 8.83 8.11
N ARG A 67 -13.17 8.73 6.99
CA ARG A 67 -12.61 8.31 5.69
C ARG A 67 -11.43 9.18 5.27
N GLN A 68 -11.61 10.51 5.27
CA GLN A 68 -10.57 11.44 4.86
C GLN A 68 -9.33 11.38 5.77
N SER A 69 -9.53 11.44 7.10
CA SER A 69 -8.42 11.41 8.05
C SER A 69 -7.66 10.08 8.02
N PHE A 70 -8.36 8.97 7.82
CA PHE A 70 -7.74 7.65 7.66
C PHE A 70 -6.90 7.57 6.38
N LEU A 71 -7.45 7.97 5.23
CA LEU A 71 -6.71 7.96 3.97
C LEU A 71 -5.47 8.88 4.03
N GLN A 72 -5.57 10.03 4.68
CA GLN A 72 -4.41 10.91 4.94
C GLN A 72 -3.34 10.22 5.78
N ARG A 73 -3.70 9.51 6.85
CA ARG A 73 -2.74 8.73 7.67
C ARG A 73 -2.05 7.64 6.84
N VAL A 74 -2.80 6.93 5.99
CA VAL A 74 -2.25 5.91 5.08
C VAL A 74 -1.21 6.53 4.14
N ARG A 75 -1.50 7.68 3.54
CA ARG A 75 -0.58 8.40 2.66
C ARG A 75 0.63 8.98 3.38
N ALA A 76 0.46 9.47 4.60
CA ALA A 76 1.52 10.06 5.39
C ALA A 76 2.67 9.08 5.71
N SER A 77 2.43 7.77 5.60
CA SER A 77 3.48 6.74 5.71
C SER A 77 4.61 6.91 4.69
N GLY A 78 4.32 7.46 3.51
CA GLY A 78 5.25 7.51 2.38
C GLY A 78 5.55 6.14 1.73
N SER A 79 5.05 5.05 2.30
CA SER A 79 5.30 3.67 1.86
C SER A 79 4.35 3.18 0.76
N VAL A 80 3.21 3.86 0.60
CA VAL A 80 2.17 3.51 -0.37
C VAL A 80 2.53 4.03 -1.75
N ALA A 81 2.86 3.10 -2.65
CA ALA A 81 3.16 3.39 -4.04
C ALA A 81 1.91 3.73 -4.86
N LYS A 82 0.80 3.04 -4.57
CA LYS A 82 -0.51 3.30 -5.19
C LYS A 82 -1.61 2.85 -4.23
N LEU A 83 -2.57 3.75 -3.96
CA LEU A 83 -3.73 3.57 -3.09
C LEU A 83 -4.99 3.54 -3.94
N VAL A 84 -5.71 2.42 -3.90
CA VAL A 84 -6.95 2.22 -4.63
C VAL A 84 -8.09 1.96 -3.66
N LEU A 85 -9.19 2.67 -3.86
CA LEU A 85 -10.41 2.45 -3.09
C LEU A 85 -11.19 1.30 -3.69
N LEU A 86 -11.68 0.41 -2.84
CA LEU A 86 -12.68 -0.58 -3.17
C LEU A 86 -14.02 -0.08 -2.65
N VAL A 87 -15.01 0.04 -3.54
CA VAL A 87 -16.19 0.88 -3.32
C VAL A 87 -17.44 0.13 -3.74
N ALA A 88 -18.47 0.09 -2.89
CA ALA A 88 -19.79 -0.35 -3.31
C ALA A 88 -20.44 0.66 -4.27
N PRO A 89 -21.28 0.25 -5.24
CA PRO A 89 -21.86 1.14 -6.25
C PRO A 89 -22.53 2.40 -5.68
N GLU A 90 -23.17 2.29 -4.52
CA GLU A 90 -23.84 3.38 -3.82
C GLU A 90 -22.91 4.47 -3.28
N LEU A 91 -21.60 4.20 -3.18
CA LEU A 91 -20.58 5.15 -2.72
C LEU A 91 -19.68 5.65 -3.84
N GLU A 92 -20.04 5.40 -5.11
CA GLU A 92 -19.22 5.80 -6.26
C GLU A 92 -18.95 7.30 -6.27
N ASP A 93 -19.98 8.13 -6.08
CA ASP A 93 -19.85 9.59 -6.07
C ASP A 93 -18.86 10.08 -5.00
N GLU A 94 -18.93 9.48 -3.81
CA GLU A 94 -18.01 9.81 -2.72
C GLU A 94 -16.57 9.37 -3.04
N ALA A 95 -16.39 8.22 -3.70
CA ALA A 95 -15.07 7.79 -4.13
C ALA A 95 -14.48 8.72 -5.19
N ILE A 96 -15.29 9.24 -6.13
CA ILE A 96 -14.86 10.22 -7.12
C ILE A 96 -14.30 11.46 -6.43
N ASP A 97 -14.98 11.97 -5.39
CA ASP A 97 -14.52 13.14 -4.63
C ASP A 97 -13.21 12.89 -3.85
N MET A 98 -12.94 11.64 -3.45
CA MET A 98 -11.73 11.27 -2.72
C MET A 98 -10.52 10.97 -3.63
N VAL A 99 -10.78 10.61 -4.89
CA VAL A 99 -9.72 10.33 -5.87
C VAL A 99 -9.04 11.63 -6.29
N GLY A 100 -7.71 11.58 -6.39
CA GLY A 100 -6.87 12.76 -6.67
C GLY A 100 -6.48 13.55 -5.41
N ALA A 101 -7.35 13.62 -4.40
CA ALA A 101 -7.04 14.23 -3.12
C ALA A 101 -6.36 13.26 -2.14
N PHE A 102 -6.91 12.04 -2.02
CA PHE A 102 -6.49 11.08 -1.01
C PHE A 102 -6.13 9.71 -1.61
N ALA A 103 -6.86 9.27 -2.63
CA ALA A 103 -6.61 8.01 -3.34
C ALA A 103 -6.13 8.24 -4.79
N ASP A 104 -5.51 7.24 -5.39
CA ASP A 104 -5.02 7.32 -6.78
C ASP A 104 -6.01 6.77 -7.80
N ASP A 105 -6.97 5.96 -7.36
CA ASP A 105 -8.00 5.33 -8.20
C ASP A 105 -9.09 4.71 -7.32
N TYR A 106 -10.18 4.27 -7.95
CA TYR A 106 -11.20 3.46 -7.30
C TYR A 106 -11.64 2.30 -8.20
N VAL A 107 -12.17 1.26 -7.57
CA VAL A 107 -12.76 0.11 -8.24
C VAL A 107 -14.07 -0.24 -7.55
N LEU A 108 -15.12 -0.40 -8.35
CA LEU A 108 -16.39 -0.92 -7.88
C LEU A 108 -16.29 -2.41 -7.57
N THR A 109 -16.91 -2.83 -6.47
CA THR A 109 -16.88 -4.23 -5.99
C THR A 109 -17.50 -5.22 -6.97
N ASP A 110 -18.40 -4.77 -7.84
CA ASP A 110 -19.04 -5.55 -8.90
C ASP A 110 -18.20 -5.67 -10.20
N SER A 111 -17.03 -5.02 -10.25
CA SER A 111 -16.19 -4.93 -11.45
C SER A 111 -14.78 -5.53 -11.25
N PRO A 112 -14.65 -6.86 -11.03
CA PRO A 112 -13.36 -7.50 -10.76
C PRO A 112 -12.37 -7.40 -11.93
N LYS A 113 -12.87 -7.26 -13.17
CA LYS A 113 -12.03 -7.04 -14.36
C LYS A 113 -11.26 -5.73 -14.28
N ARG A 114 -11.83 -4.68 -13.69
CA ARG A 114 -11.19 -3.38 -13.55
C ARG A 114 -10.02 -3.45 -12.56
N LEU A 115 -10.20 -4.13 -11.43
CA LEU A 115 -9.12 -4.36 -10.47
C LEU A 115 -7.93 -5.09 -11.12
N ARG A 116 -8.21 -6.14 -11.88
CA ARG A 116 -7.17 -6.90 -12.60
C ARG A 116 -6.38 -6.04 -13.58
N LEU A 117 -7.06 -5.22 -14.38
CA LEU A 117 -6.40 -4.31 -15.31
C LEU A 117 -5.50 -3.31 -14.57
N LEU A 118 -5.96 -2.81 -13.43
CA LEU A 118 -5.20 -1.87 -12.61
C LEU A 118 -3.95 -2.53 -12.02
N LEU A 119 -4.09 -3.73 -11.43
CA LEU A 119 -2.96 -4.48 -10.90
C LEU A 119 -1.90 -4.77 -11.97
N LYS A 120 -2.32 -5.16 -13.17
CA LYS A 120 -1.42 -5.36 -14.31
C LYS A 120 -0.67 -4.07 -14.69
N GLN A 121 -1.36 -2.93 -14.76
CA GLN A 121 -0.74 -1.63 -15.06
C GLN A 121 0.26 -1.21 -13.97
N VAL A 122 -0.06 -1.45 -12.71
CA VAL A 122 0.82 -1.16 -11.58
C VAL A 122 2.05 -2.06 -11.61
N GLN A 123 1.89 -3.34 -11.95
CA GLN A 123 2.99 -4.28 -12.15
C GLN A 123 3.97 -3.84 -13.25
N GLU A 124 3.49 -3.22 -14.32
CA GLU A 124 4.34 -2.70 -15.40
C GLU A 124 5.09 -1.43 -15.00
N LYS A 125 4.51 -0.60 -14.11
CA LYS A 125 5.07 0.71 -13.72
C LYS A 125 5.94 0.68 -12.47
N ILE A 126 5.68 -0.22 -11.52
CA ILE A 126 6.45 -0.31 -10.28
C ILE A 126 7.53 -1.39 -10.44
N PRO A 127 8.83 -1.03 -10.54
CA PRO A 127 9.89 -2.02 -10.58
C PRO A 127 9.81 -2.87 -9.30
N SER A 128 9.89 -4.20 -9.44
CA SER A 128 9.87 -5.12 -8.31
C SER A 128 10.88 -4.64 -7.25
N CYS A 129 10.45 -4.47 -5.99
CA CYS A 129 11.34 -4.11 -4.90
C CYS A 129 12.43 -5.19 -4.77
N LYS A 130 13.61 -4.94 -5.35
CA LYS A 130 14.81 -5.65 -4.95
C LYS A 130 15.10 -5.18 -3.54
N MET A 131 14.96 -6.08 -2.56
CA MET A 131 15.73 -5.96 -1.32
C MET A 131 17.21 -5.85 -1.72
N ARG A 132 17.73 -4.63 -1.81
CA ARG A 132 19.12 -4.34 -1.50
C ARG A 132 19.19 -4.06 0.00
N CYS A 133 18.96 -5.08 0.81
CA CYS A 133 19.38 -5.10 2.21
C CYS A 133 20.90 -5.34 2.31
N GLN A 134 21.70 -4.56 1.57
CA GLN A 134 23.16 -4.55 1.70
C GLN A 134 23.76 -3.16 1.90
N SER A 135 22.99 -2.06 1.79
CA SER A 135 23.55 -0.71 1.90
C SER A 135 23.21 0.06 3.18
N PHE A 136 22.31 -0.43 4.05
CA PHE A 136 22.08 0.24 5.35
C PHE A 136 23.16 -0.03 6.41
N ASN A 137 24.11 -0.93 6.15
CA ASN A 137 25.30 -1.13 6.98
C ASN A 137 26.53 -0.30 6.57
N LEU A 138 26.49 0.45 5.45
CA LEU A 138 27.62 1.29 5.04
C LEU A 138 27.58 2.71 5.62
N LEU A 139 26.42 3.18 6.08
CA LEU A 139 26.28 4.51 6.72
C LEU A 139 26.53 4.50 8.24
N LYS A 140 26.72 3.32 8.86
CA LYS A 140 27.09 3.20 10.28
C LYS A 140 28.57 2.90 10.54
N MET A 141 29.43 2.80 9.51
CA MET A 141 30.88 2.53 9.69
C MET A 141 31.82 3.60 9.12
N GLY A 142 31.30 4.76 8.68
CA GLY A 142 32.11 5.79 7.97
C GLY A 142 32.27 7.15 8.65
N LEU A 143 31.78 7.37 9.88
CA LEU A 143 31.79 8.69 10.55
C LEU A 143 32.51 8.72 11.92
N ALA A 144 33.50 7.86 12.12
CA ALA A 144 34.52 8.04 13.16
C ALA A 144 35.80 7.31 12.69
N PRO A 145 36.89 8.00 12.30
CA PRO A 145 37.57 8.99 13.13
C PRO A 145 38.10 10.20 12.32
N PHE A 146 37.40 11.34 12.38
CA PHE A 146 37.99 12.63 11.93
C PHE A 146 37.95 13.72 13.03
N LEU A 147 37.58 13.35 14.25
CA LEU A 147 37.49 14.25 15.42
C LEU A 147 38.51 13.92 16.53
N MET A 148 39.66 13.34 16.20
CA MET A 148 40.79 13.20 17.14
C MET A 148 42.13 13.68 16.53
N ALA A 149 42.11 14.75 15.74
CA ALA A 149 43.31 15.37 15.18
C ALA A 149 43.49 16.86 15.52
N GLN A 150 42.85 17.38 16.58
CA GLN A 150 43.14 18.72 17.11
C GLN A 150 43.07 18.79 18.64
N MET A 151 43.95 18.06 19.33
CA MET A 151 44.36 18.42 20.71
C MET A 151 45.78 17.91 20.98
N ARG A 152 46.75 18.39 20.19
CA ARG A 152 48.17 18.45 20.58
C ARG A 152 48.83 19.63 19.90
N ARG A 153 48.69 20.80 20.51
CA ARG A 153 49.76 21.79 20.65
C ARG A 153 49.60 22.46 22.00
#